data_AF-A0A7X5ED48-F1
#
_entry.id   AF-A0A7X5ED48-F1
#
_cell.length_a   1.000
_cell.length_b   1.000
_cell.length_c   1.000
_cell.angle_alpha   90.00
_cell.angle_beta   90.00
_cell.angle_gamma   90.00
#
_symmetry.space_group_name_H-M   'P 1'
#
loop_
_entity.id
_entity.type
_entity.pdbx_description
1 polymer ?
#
loop_
_entity_poly.entity_id
_entity_poly.type
_entity_poly.pdbx_seq_one_letter_code
_entity_poly.pdbx_strand_id
1 'polypeptide(L)'
;DEIEPVDIITFGSPCTDISIAGKRAGLDGKQSSLFFQAIRIIKEMRCATDGRYPRFIVWENVPGAFSSNKGEDFRAVLNAVCSVKDGGIPVPGPPKGKWANAGCVMADGFSLAWRVVDACLWGVPQRRKRIYLVADFTGGSAGKILFESEGVSGYTPQGFRAWQG
;
A
#
# COMPACT_ATOMS: atom_id res chain seq x y z
N ASP A 1 11.59 19.03 -15.61
CA ASP A 1 10.45 18.28 -16.18
C ASP A 1 9.36 18.18 -15.13
N GLU A 2 8.14 18.56 -15.51
CA GLU A 2 6.95 18.51 -14.67
C GLU A 2 6.22 17.19 -14.95
N ILE A 3 5.73 16.51 -13.91
CA ILE A 3 5.01 15.24 -14.06
C ILE A 3 3.53 15.55 -14.23
N GLU A 4 2.92 15.09 -15.32
CA GLU A 4 1.49 15.26 -15.54
C GLU A 4 0.66 14.59 -14.42
N PRO A 5 -0.45 15.21 -13.97
CA PRO A 5 -1.33 14.60 -12.99
C PRO A 5 -1.88 13.25 -13.44
N VAL A 6 -1.92 12.28 -12.53
CA VAL A 6 -2.46 10.93 -12.77
C VAL A 6 -3.48 10.56 -11.70
N ASP A 7 -4.43 9.69 -12.05
CA ASP A 7 -5.44 9.22 -11.10
C ASP A 7 -4.87 8.28 -10.03
N ILE A 8 -3.91 7.44 -10.43
CA ILE A 8 -3.36 6.36 -9.62
C ILE A 8 -1.83 6.35 -9.71
N ILE A 9 -1.16 6.32 -8.57
CA ILE A 9 0.28 6.04 -8.50
C ILE A 9 0.49 4.67 -7.87
N THR A 10 1.11 3.75 -8.62
CA THR A 10 1.50 2.43 -8.13
C THR A 10 3.00 2.38 -7.93
N PHE A 11 3.47 1.85 -6.80
CA PHE A 11 4.91 1.74 -6.55
C PHE A 11 5.24 0.60 -5.59
N GLY A 12 6.43 0.04 -5.76
CA GLY A 12 7.09 -0.80 -4.77
C GLY A 12 8.35 -0.09 -4.31
N SER A 13 8.78 -0.35 -3.08
CA SER A 13 10.02 0.21 -2.54
C SER A 13 10.85 -0.90 -1.89
N PRO A 14 12.20 -0.87 -2.00
CA PRO A 14 13.05 -1.82 -1.30
C PRO A 14 12.70 -1.85 0.20
N CYS A 15 12.35 -3.03 0.72
CA CYS A 15 11.87 -3.21 2.09
C CYS A 15 12.93 -2.85 3.16
N THR A 16 14.22 -2.91 2.80
CA THR A 16 15.36 -2.63 3.69
C THR A 16 15.49 -1.16 4.09
N ASP A 17 15.08 -0.26 3.19
CA ASP A 17 15.45 1.17 3.29
C ASP A 17 14.45 1.98 4.14
N ILE A 18 13.29 1.39 4.46
CA ILE A 18 12.27 2.03 5.32
C ILE A 18 12.81 2.16 6.75
N SER A 19 13.49 1.12 7.26
CA SER A 19 14.06 1.09 8.60
C SER A 19 15.16 2.15 8.83
N ILE A 20 15.89 2.50 7.77
CA ILE A 20 17.03 3.42 7.80
C ILE A 20 16.53 4.87 7.90
N ALA A 21 15.48 5.20 7.17
CA ALA A 21 14.88 6.53 7.19
C ALA A 21 14.17 6.83 8.53
N GLY A 22 13.55 5.84 9.17
CA GLY A 22 12.90 6.01 10.48
C GLY A 22 13.86 6.29 11.65
N LYS A 23 15.13 5.87 11.56
CA LYS A 23 16.14 6.05 12.62
C LYS A 23 16.89 7.39 12.58
N ARG A 24 16.65 8.24 11.57
CA ARG A 24 17.44 9.47 11.31
C ARG A 24 16.58 10.74 11.23
N ALA A 25 15.42 10.76 11.89
CA ALA A 25 14.50 11.89 11.90
C ALA A 25 14.98 13.03 12.83
N GLY A 26 15.90 13.85 12.33
CA GLY A 26 16.16 15.21 12.82
C GLY A 26 15.80 16.21 11.71
N LEU A 27 15.42 17.43 12.07
CA LEU A 27 14.79 18.44 11.20
C LEU A 27 15.64 18.96 10.01
N ASP A 28 16.83 18.42 9.76
CA ASP A 28 17.67 18.67 8.57
C ASP A 28 18.07 17.39 7.80
N GLY A 29 17.54 16.23 8.21
CA GLY A 29 17.91 14.93 7.65
C GLY A 29 17.16 14.61 6.36
N LYS A 30 17.77 14.90 5.20
CA LYS A 30 17.29 14.49 3.86
C LYS A 30 16.84 13.03 3.86
N GLN A 31 15.53 12.77 3.81
CA GLN A 31 14.99 11.41 3.76
C GLN A 31 15.24 10.79 2.38
N SER A 32 16.10 9.77 2.29
CA SER A 32 16.36 9.05 1.04
C SER A 32 16.11 7.54 1.18
N SER A 33 14.84 7.17 1.32
CA SER A 33 14.35 5.87 0.82
C SER A 33 13.40 6.12 -0.35
N LEU A 34 13.34 5.18 -1.31
CA LEU A 34 12.45 5.29 -2.48
C LEU A 34 10.97 5.42 -2.08
N PHE A 35 10.59 4.86 -0.93
CA PHE A 35 9.26 5.03 -0.37
C PHE A 35 8.96 6.50 -0.06
N PHE A 36 9.86 7.18 0.67
CA PHE A 36 9.65 8.59 1.04
C PHE A 36 9.74 9.54 -0.17
N GLN A 37 10.50 9.18 -1.20
CA GLN A 37 10.49 9.91 -2.47
C GLN A 37 9.16 9.75 -3.21
N ALA A 38 8.56 8.56 -3.22
CA ALA A 38 7.22 8.37 -3.76
C ALA A 38 6.17 9.20 -2.98
N ILE A 39 6.23 9.18 -1.65
CA ILE A 39 5.35 10.01 -0.80
C ILE A 39 5.54 11.50 -1.09
N ARG A 40 6.78 11.97 -1.27
CA ARG A 40 7.06 13.36 -1.68
C ARG A 40 6.38 13.70 -3.00
N ILE A 41 6.55 12.88 -4.04
CA ILE A 41 5.92 13.09 -5.35
C ILE A 41 4.38 13.11 -5.23
N ILE A 42 3.80 12.19 -4.46
CA ILE A 42 2.34 12.16 -4.22
C ILE A 42 1.87 13.46 -3.54
N LYS A 43 2.59 13.95 -2.52
CA LYS A 43 2.24 15.20 -1.83
C LYS A 43 2.37 16.41 -2.75
N GLU A 44 3.44 16.50 -3.53
CA GLU A 44 3.68 17.58 -4.50
C GLU A 44 2.57 17.60 -5.55
N MET A 45 2.21 16.45 -6.12
CA MET A 45 1.11 16.34 -7.10
C MET A 45 -0.24 16.73 -6.49
N ARG A 46 -0.54 16.30 -5.25
CA ARG A 46 -1.79 16.68 -4.58
C ARG A 46 -1.84 18.17 -4.29
N CYS A 47 -0.73 18.77 -3.87
CA CYS A 47 -0.65 20.21 -3.68
C CYS A 47 -0.89 20.97 -4.98
N ALA A 48 -0.21 20.57 -6.07
CA ALA A 48 -0.32 21.20 -7.39
C ALA A 48 -1.70 21.04 -8.04
N THR A 49 -2.54 20.13 -7.53
CA THR A 49 -3.86 19.82 -8.10
C THR A 49 -5.00 20.06 -7.11
N ASP A 50 -4.78 20.89 -6.08
CA ASP A 50 -5.77 21.23 -5.04
C ASP A 50 -6.40 19.99 -4.38
N GLY A 51 -5.59 18.95 -4.18
CA GLY A 51 -5.99 17.68 -3.59
C GLY A 51 -6.76 16.74 -4.53
N ARG A 52 -6.84 17.05 -5.82
CA ARG A 52 -7.55 16.22 -6.80
C ARG A 52 -6.77 14.96 -7.19
N TYR A 53 -5.46 15.07 -7.43
CA TYR A 53 -4.64 13.97 -7.96
C TYR A 53 -3.35 13.70 -7.16
N PRO A 54 -2.91 12.42 -7.05
CA PRO A 54 -3.68 11.24 -7.41
C PRO A 54 -4.81 11.03 -6.42
N ARG A 55 -5.89 10.40 -6.90
CA ARG A 55 -6.95 9.93 -6.01
C ARG A 55 -6.50 8.69 -5.26
N PHE A 56 -5.85 7.76 -5.97
CA PHE A 56 -5.43 6.49 -5.40
C PHE A 56 -3.93 6.30 -5.42
N ILE A 57 -3.44 5.56 -4.43
CA ILE A 57 -2.10 4.95 -4.52
C ILE A 57 -2.19 3.46 -4.25
N VAL A 58 -1.27 2.70 -4.84
CA VAL A 58 -1.08 1.29 -4.55
C VAL A 58 0.39 1.06 -4.21
N TRP A 59 0.64 0.58 -2.99
CA TRP A 59 1.97 0.20 -2.54
C TRP A 59 2.07 -1.32 -2.40
N GLU A 60 3.05 -1.91 -3.07
CA GLU A 60 3.38 -3.34 -2.95
C GLU A 60 4.62 -3.54 -2.09
N ASN A 61 4.58 -4.55 -1.23
CA ASN A 61 5.77 -4.98 -0.49
C ASN A 61 5.72 -6.44 -0.02
N VAL A 62 6.83 -6.92 0.53
CA VAL A 62 6.91 -8.26 1.14
C VAL A 62 6.27 -8.27 2.54
N PRO A 63 5.66 -9.39 2.98
CA PRO A 63 5.10 -9.52 4.33
C PRO A 63 6.10 -9.27 5.46
N GLY A 64 7.41 -9.38 5.21
CA GLY A 64 8.46 -9.05 6.17
C GLY A 64 8.39 -7.62 6.69
N ALA A 65 7.79 -6.68 5.95
CA ALA A 65 7.58 -5.30 6.39
C ALA A 65 6.74 -5.20 7.68
N PHE A 66 5.81 -6.13 7.91
CA PHE A 66 5.01 -6.19 9.15
C PHE A 66 5.82 -6.51 10.40
N SER A 67 6.95 -7.21 10.26
CA SER A 67 7.81 -7.58 11.39
C SER A 67 9.06 -6.71 11.50
N SER A 68 9.37 -5.94 10.46
CA SER A 68 10.57 -5.11 10.42
C SER A 68 10.55 -4.06 11.52
N ASN A 69 11.68 -3.90 12.21
CA ASN A 69 11.85 -2.97 13.34
C ASN A 69 10.72 -3.12 14.40
N LYS A 70 10.37 -4.36 14.75
CA LYS A 70 9.27 -4.69 15.69
C LYS A 70 7.89 -4.18 15.24
N GLY A 71 7.68 -4.01 13.93
CA GLY A 71 6.44 -3.52 13.34
C GLY A 71 6.40 -2.00 13.14
N GLU A 72 7.41 -1.27 13.59
CA GLU A 72 7.45 0.20 13.48
C GLU A 72 7.61 0.69 12.04
N ASP A 73 8.25 -0.11 11.18
CA ASP A 73 8.44 0.30 9.78
C ASP A 73 7.12 0.34 9.01
N PHE A 74 6.25 -0.66 9.21
CA PHE A 74 4.92 -0.62 8.62
C PHE A 74 4.05 0.49 9.25
N ARG A 75 4.21 0.76 10.56
CA ARG A 75 3.59 1.93 11.18
C ARG A 75 4.04 3.24 10.53
N ALA A 76 5.32 3.38 10.22
CA ALA A 76 5.88 4.53 9.52
C ALA A 76 5.32 4.66 8.08
N VAL A 77 5.14 3.55 7.37
CA VAL A 77 4.45 3.53 6.06
C VAL A 77 3.02 4.07 6.20
N LEU A 78 2.23 3.54 7.14
CA LEU A 78 0.87 3.99 7.36
C LEU A 78 0.81 5.48 7.72
N ASN A 79 1.69 5.95 8.63
CA ASN A 79 1.78 7.36 8.99
C ASN A 79 2.12 8.24 7.79
N ALA A 80 3.11 7.85 6.99
CA ALA A 80 3.53 8.62 5.83
C ALA A 80 2.41 8.76 4.80
N VAL A 81 1.68 7.68 4.53
CA VAL A 81 0.51 7.71 3.62
C VAL A 81 -0.63 8.55 4.21
N CYS A 82 -0.97 8.38 5.50
CA CYS A 82 -2.02 9.18 6.12
C CYS A 82 -1.68 10.68 6.10
N SER A 83 -0.41 11.04 6.31
CA SER A 83 0.08 12.43 6.27
C SER A 83 -0.02 13.11 4.91
N VAL A 84 -0.35 12.37 3.84
CA VAL A 84 -0.66 12.94 2.53
C VAL A 84 -2.04 13.61 2.54
N LYS A 85 -3.00 13.07 3.31
CA LYS A 85 -4.32 13.68 3.51
C LYS A 85 -4.28 14.71 4.63
N ASP A 86 -3.86 14.28 5.82
CA ASP A 86 -3.84 15.08 7.03
C ASP A 86 -2.89 14.42 8.07
N GLY A 87 -2.06 15.23 8.74
CA GLY A 87 -1.17 14.78 9.80
C GLY A 87 -1.88 14.40 11.11
N GLY A 88 -3.15 14.75 11.27
CA GLY A 88 -3.97 14.43 12.44
C GLY A 88 -4.63 13.05 12.43
N ILE A 89 -4.55 12.29 11.32
CA ILE A 89 -5.17 10.96 11.22
C ILE A 89 -4.40 9.98 12.13
N PRO A 90 -5.02 9.42 13.18
CA PRO A 90 -4.34 8.53 14.10
C PRO A 90 -4.10 7.17 13.44
N VAL A 91 -2.84 6.76 13.38
CA VAL A 91 -2.46 5.41 12.97
C VAL A 91 -2.22 4.56 14.22
N PRO A 92 -2.99 3.47 14.42
CA PRO A 92 -2.78 2.61 15.58
C PRO A 92 -1.42 1.90 15.50
N GLY A 93 -0.88 1.51 16.65
CA GLY A 93 0.21 0.53 16.69
C GLY A 93 -0.29 -0.87 16.28
N PRO A 94 0.63 -1.82 16.03
CA PRO A 94 0.25 -3.19 15.71
C PRO A 94 -0.57 -3.81 16.85
N PRO A 95 -1.80 -4.30 16.59
CA PRO A 95 -2.63 -4.94 17.61
C PRO A 95 -1.90 -6.12 18.26
N LYS A 96 -1.84 -6.16 19.59
CA LYS A 96 -1.12 -7.22 20.34
C LYS A 96 0.36 -7.37 19.92
N GLY A 97 0.98 -6.29 19.43
CA GLY A 97 2.39 -6.26 19.03
C GLY A 97 2.69 -6.92 17.68
N LYS A 98 1.67 -7.28 16.87
CA LYS A 98 1.86 -7.81 15.51
C LYS A 98 0.82 -7.24 14.53
N TRP A 99 1.25 -6.88 13.33
CA TRP A 99 0.32 -6.47 12.28
C TRP A 99 -0.48 -7.65 11.73
N ALA A 100 -1.78 -7.45 11.55
CA ALA A 100 -2.64 -8.41 10.87
C ALA A 100 -2.39 -8.40 9.36
N ASN A 101 -2.66 -9.54 8.71
CA ASN A 101 -2.51 -9.68 7.26
C ASN A 101 -3.49 -8.82 6.45
N ALA A 102 -4.50 -8.25 7.09
CA ALA A 102 -5.40 -7.27 6.49
C ALA A 102 -5.84 -6.26 7.56
N GLY A 103 -6.15 -5.05 7.14
CA GLY A 103 -6.69 -4.01 8.01
C GLY A 103 -6.94 -2.70 7.26
N CYS A 104 -7.59 -1.75 7.92
CA CYS A 104 -7.88 -0.45 7.34
C CYS A 104 -7.82 0.68 8.37
N VAL A 105 -7.63 1.90 7.85
CA VAL A 105 -7.75 3.17 8.53
C VAL A 105 -8.80 3.97 7.76
N MET A 106 -9.81 4.49 8.45
CA MET A 106 -10.88 5.30 7.86
C MET A 106 -10.87 6.67 8.52
N ALA A 107 -11.01 7.72 7.72
CA ALA A 107 -11.17 9.10 8.17
C ALA A 107 -12.12 9.86 7.22
N ASP A 108 -12.46 11.10 7.55
CA ASP A 108 -13.33 11.88 6.69
C ASP A 108 -12.70 12.14 5.31
N GLY A 109 -13.42 11.75 4.25
CA GLY A 109 -12.93 11.81 2.88
C GLY A 109 -11.59 11.10 2.63
N PHE A 110 -11.26 10.07 3.41
CA PHE A 110 -10.04 9.28 3.27
C PHE A 110 -10.22 7.82 3.74
N SER A 111 -9.59 6.90 3.02
CA SER A 111 -9.40 5.53 3.52
C SER A 111 -8.07 4.97 3.09
N LEU A 112 -7.51 4.11 3.93
CA LEU A 112 -6.34 3.30 3.64
C LEU A 112 -6.66 1.87 4.05
N ALA A 113 -6.42 0.91 3.16
CA ALA A 113 -6.52 -0.50 3.47
C ALA A 113 -5.26 -1.24 3.06
N TRP A 114 -4.96 -2.34 3.72
CA TRP A 114 -3.92 -3.28 3.30
C TRP A 114 -4.40 -4.71 3.38
N ARG A 115 -3.80 -5.57 2.56
CA ARG A 115 -4.05 -7.01 2.55
C ARG A 115 -2.83 -7.78 2.04
N VAL A 116 -2.55 -8.95 2.62
CA VAL A 116 -1.63 -9.93 2.05
C VAL A 116 -2.39 -10.78 1.03
N VAL A 117 -1.88 -10.79 -0.19
CA VAL A 117 -2.38 -11.58 -1.31
C VAL A 117 -1.32 -12.61 -1.70
N ASP A 118 -1.73 -13.86 -1.94
CA ASP A 118 -0.87 -14.92 -2.46
C ASP A 118 -1.18 -15.14 -3.94
N ALA A 119 -0.20 -14.99 -4.82
CA ALA A 119 -0.37 -15.14 -6.27
C ALA A 119 -0.96 -16.51 -6.66
N CYS A 120 -0.77 -17.55 -5.85
CA CYS A 120 -1.36 -18.87 -6.09
C CYS A 120 -2.89 -18.90 -6.10
N LEU A 121 -3.53 -17.91 -5.46
CA LEU A 121 -4.98 -17.76 -5.44
C LEU A 121 -5.52 -17.01 -6.67
N TRP A 122 -4.63 -16.57 -7.57
CA TRP A 122 -4.95 -15.73 -8.73
C TRP A 122 -4.46 -16.34 -10.05
N GLY A 123 -4.48 -17.68 -10.14
CA GLY A 123 -4.15 -18.40 -11.38
C GLY A 123 -2.65 -18.50 -11.71
N VAL A 124 -1.76 -18.06 -10.82
CA VAL A 124 -0.31 -18.19 -11.01
C VAL A 124 0.21 -19.36 -10.18
N PRO A 125 0.89 -20.38 -10.75
CA PRO A 125 1.41 -21.53 -10.00
C PRO A 125 2.69 -21.16 -9.21
N GLN A 126 2.61 -20.11 -8.40
CA GLN A 126 3.71 -19.60 -7.59
C GLN A 126 3.20 -19.14 -6.23
N ARG A 127 3.78 -19.67 -5.15
CA ARG A 127 3.56 -19.13 -3.79
C ARG A 127 4.35 -17.83 -3.66
N ARG A 128 3.66 -16.71 -3.79
CA ARG A 128 4.25 -15.38 -3.72
C ARG A 128 3.30 -14.46 -2.97
N LYS A 129 3.46 -14.44 -1.65
CA LYS A 129 2.71 -13.57 -0.75
C LYS A 129 3.26 -12.16 -0.79
N ARG A 130 2.39 -11.17 -0.99
CA ARG A 130 2.71 -9.73 -1.02
C ARG A 130 1.65 -8.92 -0.29
N ILE A 131 2.10 -7.90 0.42
CA ILE A 131 1.26 -6.84 0.95
C ILE A 131 0.88 -5.95 -0.24
N TYR A 132 -0.40 -5.69 -0.38
CA TYR A 132 -0.93 -4.58 -1.17
C TYR A 132 -1.59 -3.61 -0.21
N LEU A 133 -1.20 -2.34 -0.30
CA LEU A 133 -1.82 -1.23 0.41
C LEU A 133 -2.43 -0.29 -0.61
N VAL A 134 -3.70 0.07 -0.41
CA VAL A 134 -4.43 1.03 -1.22
C VAL A 134 -4.81 2.20 -0.33
N ALA A 135 -4.63 3.42 -0.80
CA ALA A 135 -5.25 4.59 -0.20
C ALA A 135 -6.16 5.30 -1.19
N ASP A 136 -7.34 5.73 -0.74
CA ASP A 136 -8.28 6.63 -1.42
C ASP A 136 -8.22 7.97 -0.70
N PHE A 137 -7.64 8.98 -1.34
CA PHE A 137 -7.45 10.30 -0.73
C PHE A 137 -8.67 11.22 -0.81
N THR A 138 -9.68 10.83 -1.60
CA THR A 138 -10.87 11.66 -1.85
C THR A 138 -12.17 10.94 -1.48
N GLY A 139 -12.09 9.81 -0.79
CA GLY A 139 -13.24 8.96 -0.50
C GLY A 139 -12.93 7.84 0.50
N GLY A 140 -13.79 6.83 0.53
CA GLY A 140 -13.76 5.75 1.50
C GLY A 140 -13.60 4.34 0.89
N SER A 141 -13.17 4.22 -0.37
CA SER A 141 -13.29 2.94 -1.10
C SER A 141 -12.10 2.00 -0.98
N ALA A 142 -11.03 2.33 -0.22
CA ALA A 142 -9.83 1.49 -0.16
C ALA A 142 -10.12 0.06 0.36
N GLY A 143 -10.96 -0.05 1.40
CA GLY A 143 -11.39 -1.34 1.95
C GLY A 143 -12.21 -2.15 0.94
N LYS A 144 -13.15 -1.50 0.24
CA LYS A 144 -13.93 -2.12 -0.84
C LYS A 144 -13.02 -2.70 -1.91
N ILE A 145 -12.03 -1.94 -2.36
CA ILE A 145 -11.07 -2.37 -3.40
C ILE A 145 -10.28 -3.62 -2.99
N LEU A 146 -9.83 -3.72 -1.73
CA LEU A 146 -8.95 -4.82 -1.30
C LEU A 146 -9.68 -6.03 -0.70
N PHE A 147 -10.87 -5.84 -0.13
CA PHE A 147 -11.57 -6.87 0.63
C PHE A 147 -12.72 -7.49 -0.14
N GLU A 148 -13.42 -6.72 -0.98
CA GLU A 148 -14.46 -7.26 -1.84
C GLU A 148 -13.82 -7.91 -3.05
N SER A 149 -13.97 -9.22 -3.15
CA SER A 149 -13.54 -9.99 -4.31
C SER A 149 -14.80 -10.33 -5.10
N GLU A 150 -14.96 -9.77 -6.30
CA GLU A 150 -15.78 -10.39 -7.34
C GLU A 150 -15.05 -11.66 -7.83
N GLY A 151 -15.03 -12.68 -6.98
CA GLY A 151 -14.44 -13.96 -7.34
C GLY A 151 -15.38 -14.69 -8.27
N VAL A 152 -14.95 -14.94 -9.50
CA VAL A 152 -15.42 -16.13 -10.22
C VAL A 152 -14.97 -17.32 -9.36
N SER A 153 -15.91 -18.10 -8.83
CA SER A 153 -15.58 -19.35 -8.14
C SER A 153 -14.67 -20.16 -9.05
N GLY A 154 -13.62 -20.79 -8.50
CA GLY A 154 -12.56 -21.48 -9.21
C GLY A 154 -12.96 -22.72 -10.02
N TYR A 155 -14.12 -22.72 -10.70
CA TYR A 155 -14.39 -23.61 -11.81
C TYR A 155 -13.66 -23.10 -13.04
N THR A 156 -12.39 -23.49 -13.17
CA THR A 156 -11.83 -23.64 -14.51
C THR A 156 -12.66 -24.74 -15.20
N PRO A 157 -13.22 -24.51 -16.41
CA PRO A 157 -13.71 -25.60 -17.23
C PRO A 157 -12.58 -26.64 -17.36
N GLN A 158 -12.90 -27.93 -17.28
CA GLN A 158 -11.91 -29.00 -17.46
C GLN A 158 -11.12 -28.71 -18.74
N GLY A 159 -9.83 -28.41 -18.60
CA GLY A 159 -8.94 -28.27 -19.74
C GLY A 159 -8.93 -29.56 -20.54
N PHE A 160 -8.96 -29.45 -21.86
CA PHE A 160 -8.86 -30.60 -22.76
C PHE A 160 -7.63 -31.44 -22.42
N ARG A 161 -7.82 -32.76 -22.29
CA ARG A 161 -6.72 -33.71 -22.12
C ARG A 161 -5.97 -33.81 -23.44
N ALA A 162 -4.66 -33.56 -23.42
CA ALA A 162 -3.77 -33.51 -24.59
C ALA A 162 -3.54 -34.85 -25.31
N TRP A 163 -4.42 -35.85 -25.15
CA TRP A 163 -4.31 -37.18 -25.78
C TRP A 163 -5.58 -37.60 -26.53
N GLN A 164 -6.44 -36.63 -26.88
CA GLN A 164 -7.60 -36.86 -27.77
C GLN A 164 -7.44 -36.07 -29.07
N GLY A 165 -6.29 -36.25 -29.73
CA GLY A 165 -6.00 -35.78 -31.08
C GLY A 165 -5.32 -36.89 -31.87
#